data_AF-A0A969GIH5-F1
#
_entry.id   AF-A0A969GIH5-F1
#
_cell.length_a   1.000
_cell.length_b   1.000
_cell.length_c   1.000
_cell.angle_alpha   90.00
_cell.angle_beta   90.00
_cell.angle_gamma   90.00
#
_symmetry.space_group_name_H-M   'P 1'
#
loop_
_entity.id
_entity.type
_entity.pdbx_description
1 polymer ?
#
loop_
_entity_poly.entity_id
_entity_poly.type
_entity_poly.pdbx_seq_one_letter_code
_entity_poly.pdbx_strand_id
1 'polypeptide(L)' 'MPELYLRVLDRVLTPVLMLVAVYLLLRGHNLPGGGFIAGLVATVALELQIISRGDAYVRNRIGPYLHP' A
#
# COMPACT_ATOMS: atom_id res chain seq x y z
N MET A 1 12.12 -9.90 18.61
CA MET A 1 11.03 -8.89 18.59
C MET A 1 11.00 -7.96 17.34
N PRO A 2 11.79 -8.11 16.25
CA PRO A 2 11.75 -7.16 15.13
C PRO A 2 10.37 -7.08 14.46
N GLU A 3 9.64 -8.19 14.45
CA GLU A 3 8.26 -8.33 13.92
C GLU A 3 7.27 -7.32 14.53
N LEU A 4 7.44 -6.95 15.81
CA LEU A 4 6.51 -6.03 16.49
C LEU A 4 6.71 -4.60 16.01
N TYR A 5 7.96 -4.16 15.86
CA TYR A 5 8.28 -2.82 15.37
C TYR A 5 7.77 -2.62 13.94
N LEU A 6 7.93 -3.64 13.08
CA LEU A 6 7.43 -3.58 11.71
C LEU A 6 5.91 -3.53 11.64
N ARG A 7 5.18 -4.22 12.53
CA ARG A 7 3.71 -4.14 12.63
C ARG A 7 3.20 -2.79 13.10
N VAL A 8 3.91 -2.17 14.04
CA VAL A 8 3.59 -0.81 14.49
C VAL A 8 3.83 0.19 13.37
N LEU A 9 4.95 0.06 12.66
CA LEU A 9 5.29 0.94 11.56
C LEU A 9 4.32 0.80 10.38
N ASP A 10 3.99 -0.44 9.99
CA ASP A 10 3.00 -0.77 8.96
C ASP A 10 1.64 -0.10 9.22
N ARG A 11 1.16 -0.10 10.48
CA ARG A 11 -0.10 0.54 10.86
C ARG A 11 -0.16 2.03 10.49
N VAL A 12 0.98 2.72 10.45
CA VAL A 12 1.08 4.14 10.08
C VAL A 12 1.49 4.32 8.62
N LEU A 13 2.46 3.55 8.14
CA LEU A 13 3.00 3.72 6.79
C LEU A 13 2.02 3.28 5.71
N THR A 14 1.29 2.17 5.87
CA THR A 14 0.34 1.73 4.86
C THR A 14 -0.68 2.80 4.50
N PRO A 15 -1.43 3.43 5.44
CA PRO A 15 -2.38 4.47 5.08
C PRO A 15 -1.70 5.71 4.50
N VAL A 16 -0.50 6.09 4.99
CA VAL A 16 0.26 7.21 4.43
C VAL A 16 0.67 6.95 2.99
N LEU A 17 1.21 5.77 2.69
CA LEU A 17 1.60 5.37 1.33
C LEU A 17 0.38 5.31 0.40
N MET A 18 -0.77 4.83 0.88
CA MET A 18 -2.01 4.87 0.11
C MET A 18 -2.48 6.30 -0.18
N LEU A 19 -2.39 7.22 0.78
CA LEU A 19 -2.70 8.64 0.54
C LEU A 19 -1.73 9.27 -0.46
N VAL A 20 -0.43 8.93 -0.39
CA VAL A 20 0.57 9.38 -1.37
C VAL A 20 0.27 8.81 -2.75
N ALA A 21 -0.13 7.54 -2.87
CA ALA A 21 -0.54 6.95 -4.14
C ALA A 21 -1.72 7.69 -4.76
N VAL A 22 -2.78 7.97 -3.97
CA VAL A 22 -3.94 8.75 -4.42
C VAL A 22 -3.53 10.16 -4.83
N TYR A 23 -2.67 10.82 -4.05
CA TYR A 23 -2.16 12.14 -4.40
C TYR A 23 -1.39 12.14 -5.73
N LEU A 24 -0.49 11.17 -5.94
CA LEU A 24 0.29 11.04 -7.18
C LEU A 24 -0.60 10.74 -8.39
N LEU A 25 -1.66 9.95 -8.20
CA LEU A 25 -2.66 9.67 -9.23
C LEU A 25 -3.36 10.94 -9.67
N LEU A 26 -3.90 11.72 -8.71
CA LEU A 26 -4.65 12.95 -9.00
C LEU A 26 -3.76 14.07 -9.55
N ARG A 27 -2.54 14.21 -9.01
CA ARG A 27 -1.54 15.21 -9.42
C ARG A 27 -1.09 15.02 -10.87
N GLY A 28 -1.09 13.79 -11.37
CA GLY A 28 -0.51 13.40 -12.66
C GLY A 28 -1.09 14.11 -13.89
N HIS A 29 -2.22 14.81 -13.76
CA HIS A 29 -2.82 15.57 -14.86
C HIS A 29 -2.09 16.89 -15.16
N ASN A 30 -1.47 17.52 -14.17
CA ASN A 30 -0.89 18.86 -14.31
C ASN A 30 0.61 18.92 -13.97
N LEU A 31 1.11 17.93 -13.25
CA LEU A 31 2.46 17.89 -12.69
C LEU A 31 2.99 16.44 -12.76
N PRO A 32 4.31 16.21 -12.58
CA PRO A 32 4.87 14.86 -12.54
C PRO A 32 4.11 13.94 -11.57
N GLY A 33 3.72 12.76 -12.03
CA GLY A 33 2.85 11.84 -11.30
C GLY A 33 2.21 10.83 -12.24
N GLY A 34 0.95 10.48 -11.97
CA GLY A 34 0.13 9.64 -12.85
C GLY A 34 -0.05 8.22 -12.36
N GLY A 35 -0.81 7.44 -13.14
CA GLY A 35 -1.27 6.10 -12.75
C GLY A 35 -0.15 5.10 -12.49
N PHE A 36 0.93 5.13 -13.28
CA PHE A 36 2.02 4.16 -13.15
C PHE A 36 2.74 4.28 -11.80
N ILE A 37 3.25 5.47 -11.46
CA ILE A 37 3.96 5.67 -10.18
C ILE A 37 3.01 5.53 -8.98
N ALA A 38 1.76 5.98 -9.10
CA ALA A 38 0.74 5.77 -8.08
C ALA A 38 0.49 4.28 -7.82
N GLY A 39 0.41 3.47 -8.89
CA GLY A 39 0.29 2.02 -8.82
C GLY A 39 1.49 1.39 -8.11
N LEU A 40 2.72 1.78 -8.45
CA LEU A 40 3.92 1.28 -7.77
C LEU A 40 3.92 1.59 -6.27
N VAL A 41 3.55 2.81 -5.88
CA VAL A 41 3.46 3.20 -4.46
C VAL A 41 2.37 2.41 -3.72
N ALA A 42 1.20 2.20 -4.36
CA ALA A 42 0.15 1.37 -3.80
C ALA A 42 0.61 -0.10 -3.61
N THR A 43 1.32 -0.66 -4.60
CA THR A 43 1.90 -2.01 -4.50
C THR A 43 2.90 -2.11 -3.35
N VAL A 44 3.77 -1.11 -3.16
CA VAL A 44 4.70 -1.07 -2.01
C VAL A 44 3.93 -1.06 -0.67
N ALA A 45 2.81 -0.34 -0.58
CA ALA A 45 1.98 -0.34 0.62
C ALA A 45 1.35 -1.72 0.92
N LEU A 46 1.01 -2.48 -0.12
CA LEU A 46 0.51 -3.86 0.00
C LEU A 46 1.64 -4.82 0.38
N GLU A 47 2.80 -4.71 -0.27
CA GLU A 47 3.99 -5.52 0.02
C GLU A 47 4.43 -5.34 1.48
N LEU A 48 4.41 -4.10 1.98
CA LEU A 48 4.67 -3.81 3.40
C LEU A 48 3.73 -4.57 4.35
N GLN A 49 2.43 -4.64 4.02
CA GLN A 49 1.48 -5.41 4.83
C GLN A 49 1.74 -6.92 4.75
N ILE A 50 2.15 -7.43 3.58
CA ILE A 50 2.50 -8.84 3.40
C ILE A 50 3.72 -9.20 4.26
N ILE A 51 4.79 -8.39 4.23
CA ILE A 51 6.00 -8.63 5.02
C ILE A 51 5.70 -8.49 6.53
N SER A 52 4.84 -7.55 6.92
CA SER A 52 4.55 -7.25 8.33
C SER A 52 3.56 -8.22 9.01
N ARG A 53 2.55 -8.69 8.26
CA ARG A 53 1.41 -9.47 8.79
C ARG A 53 1.20 -10.82 8.12
N GLY A 54 1.89 -11.09 7.02
CA GLY A 54 1.77 -12.30 6.21
C GLY A 54 0.73 -12.18 5.08
N ASP A 55 0.92 -12.98 4.02
CA ASP A 55 0.02 -13.04 2.85
C ASP A 55 -1.43 -13.35 3.22
N ALA A 56 -1.66 -14.31 4.13
CA ALA A 56 -3.01 -14.72 4.51
C ALA A 56 -3.83 -13.55 5.08
N TYR A 57 -3.22 -12.65 5.86
CA TYR A 57 -3.91 -11.46 6.38
C TYR A 57 -4.34 -10.53 5.24
N VAL A 58 -3.44 -10.26 4.30
CA VAL A 58 -3.70 -9.37 3.18
C VAL A 58 -4.75 -9.99 2.25
N ARG A 59 -4.58 -11.26 1.88
CA ARG A 59 -5.53 -12.01 1.05
C ARG A 59 -6.94 -12.04 1.64
N ASN A 60 -7.09 -12.26 2.95
CA ASN A 60 -8.42 -12.25 3.59
C ASN A 60 -9.07 -10.86 3.58
N ARG A 61 -8.27 -9.79 3.61
CA ARG A 61 -8.76 -8.41 3.70
C ARG A 61 -9.05 -7.79 2.35
N ILE A 62 -8.20 -8.01 1.34
CA ILE A 62 -8.34 -7.42 0.01
C ILE A 62 -8.70 -8.43 -1.07
N GLY A 63 -8.36 -9.71 -0.92
CA GLY A 63 -8.68 -10.77 -1.89
C GLY A 63 -10.16 -10.85 -2.26
N PRO A 64 -11.13 -10.73 -1.32
CA PRO A 64 -12.56 -10.69 -1.65
C PRO A 64 -13.00 -9.52 -2.53
N TYR A 65 -12.16 -8.49 -2.71
CA TYR A 65 -12.44 -7.34 -3.58
C TYR A 65 -11.61 -7.36 -4.88
N LEU A 66 -10.66 -8.29 -4.98
CA LEU A 66 -9.72 -8.45 -6.10
C LEU A 66 -10.06 -9.69 -6.94
N HIS A 67 -11.34 -10.06 -7.02
CA HIS A 67 -11.77 -11.09 -7.96
C HIS A 67 -11.55 -10.62 -9.41
N PRO A 68 -11.15 -11.52 -10.33
CA PRO A 68 -11.33 -11.26 -11.76
C PRO A 68 -12.81 -11.12 -12.13
#